data_AF-A0A973B233-F1
#
_entry.id   AF-A0A973B233-F1
#
_cell.length_a   1.000
_cell.length_b   1.000
_cell.length_c   1.000
_cell.angle_alpha   90.00
_cell.angle_beta   90.00
_cell.angle_gamma   90.00
#
_symmetry.space_group_name_H-M   'P 1'
#
loop_
_entity.id
_entity.type
_entity.pdbx_description
1 polymer ?
#
loop_
_entity_poly.entity_id
_entity_poly.type
_entity_poly.pdbx_seq_one_letter_code
_entity_poly.pdbx_strand_id
1 'polypeptide(L)' 'MSRIGRLPIPVPTGVQTTIAGQDVVVTGPKGSLSLTVAAPIEVRAEEGNLIVVRPNDERQSRALH' A
#
# COMPACT_ATOMS: atom_id res chain seq x y z
N MET A 1 10.21 15.89 -2.62
CA MET A 1 8.87 15.31 -2.85
C MET A 1 9.06 13.84 -3.19
N SER A 2 8.55 12.92 -2.37
CA SER A 2 8.50 11.50 -2.78
C SER A 2 7.48 11.40 -3.93
N ARG A 3 7.93 10.92 -5.09
CA ARG A 3 7.12 10.77 -6.30
C ARG A 3 6.58 9.35 -6.47
N ILE A 4 7.16 8.37 -5.76
CA ILE A 4 6.85 6.95 -5.92
C ILE A 4 5.63 6.56 -5.07
N GLY A 5 5.62 6.84 -3.77
CA GLY A 5 4.50 6.44 -2.91
C GLY A 5 3.15 7.11 -3.22
N ARG A 6 3.10 8.16 -4.05
CA ARG A 6 1.84 8.77 -4.52
C ARG A 6 1.27 8.12 -5.78
N LEU A 7 2.04 7.26 -6.44
CA LEU A 7 1.57 6.59 -7.64
C LEU A 7 0.54 5.52 -7.23
N PRO A 8 -0.66 5.55 -7.83
CA PRO A 8 -1.61 4.45 -7.65
C PRO A 8 -0.99 3.17 -8.21
N ILE A 9 -1.09 2.09 -7.44
CA ILE A 9 -0.61 0.77 -7.82
C ILE A 9 -1.82 0.00 -8.38
N PRO A 10 -1.90 -0.20 -9.70
CA PRO A 10 -3.01 -0.93 -10.29
C PRO A 10 -2.98 -2.41 -9.86
N VAL A 11 -4.10 -2.89 -9.33
CA VAL A 11 -4.28 -4.29 -8.94
C VAL A 11 -4.92 -5.03 -10.11
N PRO A 12 -4.21 -5.99 -10.73
CA PRO A 12 -4.75 -6.73 -11.86
C PRO A 12 -5.93 -7.63 -11.42
N THR A 13 -6.85 -7.87 -12.35
CA THR A 13 -8.02 -8.73 -12.14
C THR A 13 -7.60 -10.15 -11.75
N GLY A 14 -8.14 -10.66 -10.64
CA GLY A 14 -7.79 -11.97 -10.08
C GLY A 14 -6.77 -11.93 -8.94
N VAL A 15 -6.38 -10.72 -8.51
CA VAL A 15 -5.59 -10.51 -7.28
C VAL A 15 -6.51 -9.91 -6.22
N GLN A 16 -6.57 -10.55 -5.05
CA GLN A 16 -7.30 -10.07 -3.88
C GLN A 16 -6.32 -9.40 -2.92
N THR A 17 -6.64 -8.17 -2.50
CA THR A 17 -5.87 -7.46 -1.49
C THR A 17 -6.70 -7.30 -0.23
N THR A 18 -6.17 -7.81 0.88
CA THR A 18 -6.73 -7.65 2.22
C THR A 18 -5.85 -6.68 2.98
N ILE A 19 -6.45 -5.61 3.50
CA ILE A 19 -5.75 -4.59 4.29
C ILE A 19 -6.27 -4.69 5.72
N ALA A 20 -5.41 -5.07 6.65
CA ALA A 20 -5.67 -5.17 8.08
C ALA A 20 -4.79 -4.16 8.83
N GLY A 21 -5.22 -2.89 8.84
CA GLY A 21 -4.45 -1.79 9.43
C GLY A 21 -3.15 -1.56 8.67
N GLN A 22 -2.03 -2.05 9.22
CA GLN A 22 -0.70 -1.98 8.60
C GLN A 22 -0.33 -3.25 7.83
N ASP A 23 -1.02 -4.37 8.07
CA ASP A 23 -0.75 -5.61 7.36
C ASP A 23 -1.51 -5.65 6.03
N VAL A 24 -0.76 -5.72 4.95
CA VAL A 24 -1.30 -5.84 3.58
C VAL A 24 -1.01 -7.24 3.09
N VAL A 25 -2.06 -8.01 2.86
CA VAL A 25 -1.97 -9.36 2.29
C VAL A 25 -2.50 -9.32 0.86
N VAL A 26 -1.65 -9.69 -0.09
CA VAL A 26 -1.98 -9.79 -1.50
C VAL A 26 -2.00 -11.26 -1.88
N THR A 27 -3.17 -11.76 -2.28
CA THR A 27 -3.36 -13.13 -2.74
C THR A 27 -3.64 -13.12 -4.23
N GLY A 28 -2.89 -13.89 -5.00
CA GLY A 28 -3.05 -14.01 -6.44
C GLY A 28 -2.89 -15.44 -6.93
N PRO A 29 -2.92 -15.66 -8.25
CA PRO A 29 -2.86 -17.00 -8.85
C PRO A 29 -1.54 -17.73 -8.60
N LYS A 30 -0.48 -17.01 -8.19
CA LYS A 30 0.84 -17.56 -7.91
C LYS A 30 1.14 -17.76 -6.42
N GLY A 31 0.18 -17.48 -5.53
CA GLY A 31 0.34 -17.57 -4.09
C GLY A 31 -0.11 -16.30 -3.36
N SER A 32 0.23 -16.22 -2.08
CA SER A 32 -0.03 -15.05 -1.24
C SER A 32 1.27 -14.43 -0.74
N LEU A 33 1.27 -13.10 -0.59
CA LEU A 33 2.35 -12.30 -0.02
C LEU A 33 1.74 -11.42 1.07
N SER A 34 2.34 -11.45 2.25
CA SER A 34 2.00 -10.56 3.35
C SER A 34 3.13 -9.56 3.56
N LEU A 35 2.79 -8.28 3.62
CA LEU A 35 3.71 -7.19 3.90
C LEU A 35 3.15 -6.34 5.05
N THR A 36 3.92 -6.20 6.12
CA THR A 36 3.63 -5.25 7.19
C THR A 36 4.21 -3.90 6.83
N VAL A 37 3.34 -2.92 6.61
CA VAL A 37 3.72 -1.52 6.31
C VAL A 37 4.12 -0.83 7.60
N ALA A 38 5.21 -0.06 7.58
CA ALA A 38 5.68 0.66 8.75
C ALA A 38 4.74 1.84 9.11
N ALA A 39 4.37 1.93 10.39
CA ALA A 39 3.72 3.11 10.93
C ALA A 39 4.55 4.38 10.66
N PRO A 40 3.94 5.53 10.32
CA PRO A 40 2.50 5.80 10.36
C PRO A 40 1.83 5.74 8.96
N ILE A 41 2.39 5.01 7.99
CA ILE A 41 1.87 4.99 6.62
C ILE A 41 0.57 4.17 6.53
N GLU A 42 -0.42 4.72 5.83
CA GLU A 42 -1.69 4.05 5.53
C GLU A 42 -1.71 3.53 4.10
N VAL A 43 -2.39 2.40 3.89
CA VAL A 43 -2.68 1.86 2.55
C VAL A 43 -4.19 1.80 2.37
N ARG A 44 -4.68 2.28 1.24
CA ARG A 44 -6.09 2.28 0.87
C ARG A 44 -6.27 1.57 -0.47
N ALA A 45 -7.36 0.83 -0.60
CA ALA A 45 -7.78 0.23 -1.87
C ALA A 45 -8.94 1.05 -2.44
N GLU A 46 -8.76 1.67 -3.60
CA GLU A 46 -9.78 2.45 -4.32
C GLU A 46 -9.88 1.96 -5.76
N GLU A 47 -11.08 1.54 -6.17
CA GLU A 47 -11.44 1.24 -7.57
C GLU A 47 -10.46 0.31 -8.31
N GLY A 48 -9.89 -0.68 -7.62
CA GLY A 48 -8.91 -1.60 -8.21
C GLY A 48 -7.47 -1.06 -8.23
N ASN A 49 -7.19 0.05 -7.55
CA ASN A 49 -5.86 0.57 -7.29
C ASN A 49 -5.55 0.57 -5.80
N LEU A 50 -4.31 0.33 -5.43
CA LEU A 50 -3.79 0.56 -4.09
C LEU A 50 -3.10 1.92 -4.05
N ILE A 51 -3.51 2.74 -3.09
CA ILE A 51 -2.97 4.07 -2.87
C ILE A 51 -2.32 4.06 -1.49
N VAL A 52 -1.06 4.50 -1.43
CA VAL A 52 -0.33 4.64 -0.17
C VAL A 52 -0.41 6.09 0.27
N VAL A 53 -0.97 6.31 1.45
CA VAL A 53 -1.20 7.65 2.03
C VAL A 53 -0.29 7.82 3.24
N ARG A 54 0.45 8.93 3.27
CA ARG A 54 1.18 9.34 4.47
C ARG A 54 0.33 10.33 5.27
N PRO A 55 0.30 10.22 6.62
CA PRO A 55 -0.52 11.10 7.45
C PRO A 55 0.11 12.49 7.65
N ASN A 56 1.43 12.62 7.53
CA ASN A 56 2.14 13.90 7.66
C ASN A 56 3.31 14.02 6.66
N ASP A 57 3.84 15.24 6.53
CA ASP A 57 4.98 15.56 5.65
C ASP A 57 6.33 15.58 6.39
N GLU A 58 6.39 14.91 7.54
CA GLU A 58 7.63 14.78 8.31
C GLU A 58 8.70 14.00 7.55
N ARG A 59 9.96 14.24 7.91
CA ARG A 59 11.12 13.64 7.23
C ARG A 59 11.06 12.10 7.25
N GLN A 60 10.61 11.50 8.35
CA GLN A 60 10.49 10.05 8.49
C GLN A 60 9.40 9.49 7.59
N SER A 61 8.19 10.05 7.64
CA SER A 61 7.07 9.66 6.77
C SER A 61 7.36 9.85 5.30
N ARG A 62 8.19 10.83 4.93
CA ARG A 62 8.67 11.02 3.56
C ARG A 62 9.74 10.01 3.12
N ALA A 63 10.48 9.42 4.06
CA ALA A 63 11.53 8.44 3.77
C ALA A 63 10.96 7.01 3.69
N LEU A 64 9.89 6.75 4.44
CA LEU A 64 9.20 5.47 4.45
C LEU A 64 8.17 5.33 3.31
N HIS A 65 7.87 6.42 2.58
CA HIS A 65 6.86 6.52 1.51
C HIS A 65 7.47 6.59 0.11
#